data_AF-A0A1I5NEP5-F1
#
_entry.id   AF-A0A1I5NEP5-F1
#
_cell.length_a   1.000
_cell.length_b   1.000
_cell.length_c   1.000
_cell.angle_alpha   90.00
_cell.angle_beta   90.00
_cell.angle_gamma   90.00
#
_symmetry.space_group_name_H-M   'P 1'
#
loop_
_entity.id
_entity.type
_entity.pdbx_description
1 polymer ?
#
loop_
_entity_poly.entity_id
_entity_poly.type
_entity_poly.pdbx_seq_one_letter_code
_entity_poly.pdbx_strand_id
1 'polypeptide(L)'
;QRPPIERYRPSPRSYPEQLPTIEYEPGDHVVKVRRTGQVYFKGLNVFVSGGLYGERVAIRPTAEDDVYDVVFIRKTLRQIDLRQRAT
;
A
#
# COMPACT_ATOMS: atom_id res chain seq x y z
N GLN A 1 24.98 -27.77 -16.83
CA GLN A 1 24.31 -26.47 -16.60
C GLN A 1 24.11 -25.79 -17.96
N ARG A 2 22.94 -25.22 -18.25
CA ARG A 2 22.71 -24.45 -19.49
C ARG A 2 22.60 -22.95 -19.15
N PRO A 3 23.13 -22.04 -19.97
CA PRO A 3 23.07 -20.61 -19.69
C PRO A 3 21.62 -20.08 -19.78
N PRO A 4 21.24 -19.09 -18.95
CA PRO A 4 19.88 -18.53 -18.94
C PRO A 4 19.39 -18.04 -20.31
N ILE A 5 20.30 -17.56 -21.17
CA ILE A 5 19.98 -17.03 -22.49
C ILE A 5 19.36 -18.07 -23.44
N GLU A 6 19.67 -19.37 -23.27
CA GLU A 6 19.07 -20.45 -24.06
C GLU A 6 17.59 -20.68 -23.74
N ARG A 7 17.12 -20.15 -22.60
CA ARG A 7 15.75 -20.36 -22.11
C ARG A 7 14.91 -19.09 -22.11
N TYR A 8 15.53 -17.91 -22.22
CA TYR A 8 14.81 -16.65 -22.22
C TYR A 8 13.92 -16.55 -23.47
N ARG A 9 12.62 -16.35 -23.25
CA ARG A 9 11.65 -16.06 -24.32
C ARG A 9 10.88 -14.82 -23.91
N PRO A 10 10.64 -13.87 -24.83
CA PRO A 10 9.79 -12.72 -24.56
C PRO A 10 8.42 -13.17 -24.03
N SER A 11 7.89 -12.43 -23.07
CA SER A 11 6.54 -12.67 -22.56
C SER A 11 5.54 -12.47 -23.70
N PRO A 12 4.57 -13.39 -23.89
CA PRO A 12 3.47 -13.17 -24.84
C PRO A 12 2.52 -12.06 -24.36
N ARG A 13 2.56 -11.72 -23.06
CA ARG A 13 1.80 -10.60 -22.50
C ARG A 13 2.50 -9.29 -22.84
N SER A 14 1.84 -8.46 -23.63
CA SER A 14 2.28 -7.08 -23.90
C SER A 14 2.41 -6.28 -22.61
N TYR A 15 3.46 -5.46 -22.54
CA TYR A 15 3.66 -4.53 -21.46
C TYR A 15 2.64 -3.39 -21.56
N PRO A 16 1.85 -3.10 -20.51
CA PRO A 16 0.93 -1.97 -20.52
C PRO A 16 1.71 -0.66 -20.34
N GLU A 17 1.53 0.32 -21.23
CA GLU A 17 2.16 1.65 -21.10
C GLU A 17 1.63 2.42 -19.89
N GLN A 18 0.36 2.23 -19.55
CA GLN A 18 -0.28 2.81 -18.39
C GLN A 18 -0.85 1.70 -17.51
N LEU A 19 -0.45 1.70 -16.24
CA LEU A 19 -1.02 0.79 -15.25
C LEU A 19 -2.48 1.21 -14.95
N PRO A 20 -3.39 0.23 -14.77
CA PRO A 20 -4.74 0.54 -14.32
C PRO A 20 -4.68 1.24 -12.95
N THR A 21 -5.67 2.10 -12.71
CA THR A 21 -5.80 2.74 -11.40
C THR A 21 -6.09 1.68 -10.35
N ILE A 22 -5.42 1.76 -9.20
CA ILE A 22 -5.67 0.84 -8.08
C ILE A 22 -7.03 1.19 -7.48
N GLU A 23 -7.95 0.23 -7.57
CA GLU A 23 -9.27 0.31 -6.95
C GLU A 23 -9.21 -0.26 -5.52
N TYR A 24 -9.90 0.43 -4.62
CA TYR A 24 -10.03 0.07 -3.22
C TYR A 24 -11.50 -0.15 -2.88
N GLU A 25 -11.78 -0.83 -1.79
CA GLU A 25 -13.15 -1.21 -1.44
C GLU A 25 -13.97 0.04 -1.10
N PRO A 26 -15.28 0.06 -1.43
CA PRO A 26 -16.17 1.12 -0.99
C PRO A 26 -16.12 1.26 0.54
N GLY A 27 -15.87 2.47 1.02
CA GLY A 27 -15.73 2.75 2.46
C GLY A 27 -14.29 2.76 2.96
N ASP A 28 -13.32 2.34 2.15
CA ASP A 28 -11.89 2.52 2.47
C ASP A 28 -11.55 4.00 2.56
N HIS A 29 -10.81 4.39 3.61
CA HIS A 29 -10.23 5.71 3.67
C HIS A 29 -8.93 5.75 2.86
N VAL A 30 -9.02 6.16 1.60
CA VAL A 30 -7.90 6.13 0.66
C VAL A 30 -7.07 7.41 0.73
N VAL A 31 -5.79 7.28 1.11
CA VAL A 31 -4.86 8.40 1.25
C VAL A 31 -3.60 8.20 0.42
N LYS A 32 -2.95 9.29 0.03
CA LYS A 32 -1.69 9.28 -0.73
C LYS A 32 -0.50 9.28 0.21
N VAL A 33 0.49 8.41 -0.06
CA VAL A 33 1.74 8.37 0.69
C VAL A 33 2.59 9.60 0.34
N ARG A 34 3.03 10.32 1.38
CA ARG A 34 3.85 11.53 1.27
C ARG A 34 5.30 11.16 0.98
N ARG A 35 6.10 12.16 0.59
CA ARG A 35 7.53 11.99 0.27
C ARG A 35 8.37 11.37 1.39
N THR A 36 7.95 11.57 2.64
CA THR A 36 8.57 10.97 3.83
C THR A 36 8.21 9.49 4.05
N GLY A 37 7.41 8.90 3.16
CA GLY A 37 6.90 7.53 3.32
C GLY A 37 5.77 7.42 4.35
N GLN A 38 5.15 8.53 4.72
CA GLN A 38 4.11 8.62 5.74
C GLN A 38 2.74 8.93 5.15
N VAL A 39 1.70 8.53 5.86
CA VAL A 39 0.32 8.96 5.65
C VAL A 39 -0.19 9.72 6.87
N TYR A 40 -1.12 10.65 6.65
CA TYR A 40 -1.79 11.37 7.73
C TYR A 40 -3.15 10.75 7.97
N PHE A 41 -3.43 10.33 9.19
CA PHE A 41 -4.71 9.71 9.56
C PHE A 41 -5.08 10.05 10.99
N LYS A 42 -6.30 10.56 11.19
CA LYS A 42 -6.86 10.92 12.51
C LYS A 42 -5.87 11.69 13.42
N GLY A 43 -5.15 12.68 12.89
CA GLY A 43 -4.21 13.49 13.69
C GLY A 43 -2.78 12.94 13.82
N LEU A 44 -2.50 11.76 13.27
CA LEU A 44 -1.17 11.12 13.37
C LEU A 44 -0.48 11.06 12.01
N ASN A 45 0.85 11.27 12.02
CA ASN A 45 1.71 10.93 10.90
C ASN A 45 2.22 9.50 11.10
N VAL A 46 1.83 8.62 10.19
CA VAL A 46 2.11 7.18 10.28
C VAL A 46 3.06 6.80 9.16
N PHE A 47 4.25 6.32 9.51
CA PHE A 47 5.17 5.76 8.52
C PHE A 47 4.65 4.43 7.98
N VAL A 48 4.64 4.29 6.65
CA VAL A 48 4.16 3.09 5.96
C VAL A 48 5.25 2.49 5.05
N SER A 49 5.84 3.29 4.16
CA SER A 49 6.95 2.90 3.29
C SER A 49 7.41 4.09 2.44
N GLY A 50 8.72 4.32 2.37
CA GLY A 50 9.30 5.31 1.45
C GLY A 50 9.18 4.92 -0.03
N GLY A 51 9.19 3.61 -0.32
CA GLY A 51 9.07 3.09 -1.70
C GLY A 51 7.68 3.21 -2.30
N LEU A 52 6.68 3.57 -1.49
CA LEU A 52 5.31 3.82 -1.93
C LEU A 52 5.01 5.31 -2.10
N TYR A 53 6.03 6.18 -2.12
CA TYR A 53 5.81 7.61 -2.39
C TYR A 53 4.98 7.81 -3.66
N GLY A 54 3.92 8.61 -3.56
CA GLY A 54 3.05 8.90 -4.69
C GLY A 54 1.89 7.93 -4.86
N GLU A 55 2.00 6.72 -4.29
CA GLU A 55 0.94 5.71 -4.33
C GLU A 55 -0.18 6.02 -3.36
N ARG A 56 -1.35 5.44 -3.64
CA ARG A 56 -2.51 5.45 -2.74
C ARG A 56 -2.51 4.19 -1.89
N VAL A 57 -2.94 4.31 -0.64
CA VAL A 57 -3.17 3.20 0.28
C VAL A 57 -4.55 3.34 0.92
N ALA A 58 -5.21 2.23 1.21
CA ALA A 58 -6.44 2.22 1.98
C ALA A 58 -6.13 2.15 3.48
N ILE A 59 -6.91 2.84 4.29
CA ILE A 59 -6.97 2.68 5.73
C ILE A 59 -8.33 2.07 6.06
N ARG A 60 -8.32 0.86 6.62
CA ARG A 60 -9.51 0.04 6.89
C ARG A 60 -9.71 -0.16 8.39
N PRO A 61 -10.92 0.00 8.92
CA PRO A 61 -11.19 -0.44 10.29
C PRO A 61 -11.00 -1.95 10.41
N THR A 62 -10.48 -2.41 11.53
CA THR A 62 -10.47 -3.84 11.86
C THR A 62 -11.71 -4.19 12.69
N ALA A 63 -11.79 -5.42 13.20
CA ALA A 63 -12.82 -5.82 14.15
C ALA A 63 -12.65 -5.17 15.54
N GLU A 64 -11.48 -4.61 15.82
CA GLU A 64 -11.21 -3.91 17.07
C GLU A 64 -11.44 -2.41 16.88
N ASP A 65 -12.22 -1.82 17.79
CA ASP A 65 -12.46 -0.38 17.80
C ASP A 65 -11.14 0.39 17.91
N ASP A 66 -11.05 1.47 17.13
CA ASP A 66 -9.88 2.35 17.04
C ASP A 66 -8.58 1.71 16.53
N VAL A 67 -8.69 0.51 15.95
CA VAL A 67 -7.58 -0.17 15.27
C VAL A 67 -7.84 -0.21 13.76
N TYR A 68 -6.82 0.16 12.99
CA TYR A 68 -6.93 0.29 11.54
C TYR A 68 -5.78 -0.38 10.80
N ASP A 69 -6.07 -1.05 9.69
CA ASP A 69 -5.06 -1.59 8.79
C ASP A 69 -4.77 -0.63 7.65
N VAL A 70 -3.48 -0.39 7.38
CA VAL A 70 -3.04 0.28 6.16
C VAL A 70 -2.75 -0.78 5.10
N VAL A 71 -3.48 -0.73 3.98
CA VAL A 71 -3.44 -1.75 2.93
C VAL A 71 -2.99 -1.14 1.60
N PHE A 72 -1.98 -1.75 0.98
CA PHE A 72 -1.57 -1.48 -0.39
C PHE A 72 -1.94 -2.65 -1.29
N ILE A 73 -2.84 -2.42 -2.24
CA ILE A 73 -3.43 -3.45 -3.13
C ILE A 73 -4.09 -4.58 -2.31
N ARG A 74 -3.31 -5.61 -1.93
CA ARG A 74 -3.76 -6.78 -1.16
C ARG A 74 -2.89 -7.05 0.07
N LYS A 75 -1.93 -6.16 0.35
CA LYS A 75 -0.93 -6.35 1.41
C LYS A 75 -1.17 -5.34 2.51
N THR A 76 -1.45 -5.85 3.70
CA THR A 76 -1.42 -5.05 4.93
C THR A 76 0.04 -4.65 5.19
N LEU A 77 0.30 -3.35 5.16
CA LEU A 77 1.61 -2.77 5.41
C LEU A 77 1.87 -2.64 6.90
N ARG A 78 0.87 -2.17 7.65
CA ARG A 78 0.90 -2.07 9.11
C ARG A 78 -0.50 -1.89 9.69
N GLN A 79 -0.55 -1.99 11.00
CA GLN A 79 -1.70 -1.62 11.81
C GLN A 79 -1.44 -0.28 12.53
N ILE A 80 -2.48 0.53 12.66
CA ILE A 80 -2.54 1.76 13.43
C ILE A 80 -3.44 1.48 14.63
N ASP A 81 -2.88 1.50 15.83
CA ASP A 81 -3.64 1.40 17.07
C ASP A 81 -3.73 2.80 17.69
N LEU A 82 -4.92 3.40 17.70
CA LEU A 82 -5.12 4.75 18.26
C LEU A 82 -5.33 4.73 19.78
N ARG A 83 -5.54 3.56 20.38
CA ARG A 83 -5.69 3.38 21.83
C ARG A 83 -4.37 3.60 22.54
N GLN A 84 -3.25 3.33 21.84
CA GLN A 84 -1.89 3.47 22.34
C GLN A 84 -1.32 4.89 22.13
N ARG A 85 -2.17 5.92 22.04
CA ARG A 85 -1.68 7.31 22.02
C ARG A 85 -0.86 7.56 23.29
N ALA A 86 0.46 7.56 23.13
CA ALA A 86 1.38 7.97 24.16
C ALA A 86 1.08 9.42 24.53
N THR A 87 0.82 9.62 25.82
CA THR A 87 0.84 10.91 26.51
C THR A 87 2.08 11.72 26.15
#